data_AF-A0A7D9KIM9-F1
#
_entry.id   AF-A0A7D9KIM9-F1
#
_cell.length_a   1.000
_cell.length_b   1.000
_cell.length_c   1.000
_cell.angle_alpha   90.00
_cell.angle_beta   90.00
_cell.angle_gamma   90.00
#
_symmetry.space_group_name_H-M   'P 1'
#
loop_
_entity.id
_entity.type
_entity.pdbx_description
1 polymer ?
#
loop_
_entity_poly.entity_id
_entity_poly.type
_entity_poly.pdbx_seq_one_letter_code
_entity_poly.pdbx_strand_id
1 'polypeptide(L)'
;MKQTQTPNKHEQVKLMKAGLGRKKVVCPNKNASHTEFCQFLEDKFPKLKAGGGFELLRCGGVGLRPLVVVPPGPSGYCVPYLKENFSQAVVYVRPLQVNLDINEEPFM
;
A
#
# COMPACT_ATOMS: atom_id res chain seq x y z
N MET A 1 -1.38 -5.43 -16.29
CA MET A 1 -0.01 -4.87 -16.27
C MET A 1 0.21 -4.18 -14.93
N LYS A 2 1.42 -4.25 -14.35
CA LYS A 2 1.73 -3.60 -13.06
C LYS A 2 1.95 -2.10 -13.27
N GLN A 3 1.33 -1.27 -12.42
CA GLN A 3 1.52 0.18 -12.46
C GLN A 3 2.94 0.57 -12.04
N THR A 4 3.59 1.42 -12.84
CA THR A 4 5.01 1.82 -12.69
C THR A 4 5.18 3.29 -12.29
N GLN A 5 4.10 4.08 -12.28
CA GLN A 5 4.09 5.49 -11.92
C GLN A 5 3.07 5.78 -10.82
N THR A 6 3.29 6.84 -10.03
CA THR A 6 2.33 7.23 -9.00
C THR A 6 0.98 7.59 -9.62
N PRO A 7 -0.16 7.30 -8.96
CA PRO A 7 -1.47 7.65 -9.46
C PRO A 7 -1.63 9.15 -9.73
N ASN A 8 -2.20 9.49 -10.89
CA ASN A 8 -2.59 10.85 -11.23
C ASN A 8 -3.86 11.27 -10.45
N LYS A 9 -4.30 12.53 -10.60
CA LYS A 9 -5.44 13.07 -9.85
C LYS A 9 -6.75 12.28 -10.08
N HIS A 10 -7.00 11.85 -11.32
CA HIS A 10 -8.20 11.09 -11.67
C HIS A 10 -8.19 9.68 -11.06
N GLU A 11 -7.04 9.01 -11.12
CA GLU A 11 -6.85 7.69 -10.51
C GLU A 11 -6.97 7.76 -9.00
N GLN A 12 -6.43 8.81 -8.35
CA GLN A 12 -6.59 9.02 -6.92
C GLN A 12 -8.06 9.14 -6.52
N VAL A 13 -8.87 9.88 -7.29
CA VAL A 13 -10.32 9.99 -7.04
C VAL A 13 -11.00 8.63 -7.16
N LYS A 14 -10.69 7.85 -8.21
CA LYS A 14 -11.25 6.49 -8.37
C LYS A 14 -10.88 5.59 -7.19
N LEU A 15 -9.60 5.58 -6.80
CA LEU A 15 -9.13 4.80 -5.66
C LEU A 15 -9.80 5.24 -4.36
N MET A 16 -9.98 6.55 -4.13
CA MET A 16 -10.70 7.07 -2.96
C MET A 16 -12.13 6.55 -2.90
N LYS A 17 -12.87 6.61 -4.01
CA LYS A 17 -14.25 6.11 -4.07
C LYS A 17 -14.35 4.59 -3.90
N ALA A 18 -13.31 3.86 -4.29
CA ALA A 18 -13.23 2.42 -4.13
C ALA A 18 -12.73 1.97 -2.74
N GLY A 19 -12.52 2.88 -1.79
CA GLY A 19 -11.96 2.57 -0.47
C GLY A 19 -10.44 2.30 -0.46
N LEU A 20 -9.77 2.45 -1.61
CA LEU A 20 -8.35 2.16 -1.87
C LEU A 20 -7.47 3.42 -1.95
N GLY A 21 -8.04 4.58 -1.62
CA GLY A 21 -7.36 5.86 -1.70
C GLY A 21 -6.36 6.12 -0.58
N ARG A 22 -5.73 7.29 -0.61
CA ARG A 22 -4.70 7.66 0.38
C ARG A 22 -5.32 7.77 1.78
N LYS A 23 -4.80 6.99 2.72
CA LYS A 23 -5.23 6.99 4.12
C LYS A 23 -4.03 7.21 5.05
N LYS A 24 -4.21 8.00 6.10
CA LYS A 24 -3.25 8.06 7.21
C LYS A 24 -3.58 6.90 8.15
N VAL A 25 -2.66 5.95 8.29
CA VAL A 25 -2.80 4.80 9.18
C VAL A 25 -1.70 4.83 10.22
N VAL A 26 -2.02 4.43 11.46
CA VAL A 26 -1.07 4.33 12.56
C VAL A 26 -1.14 2.89 13.07
N CYS A 27 -0.06 2.13 12.85
CA CYS A 27 0.02 0.77 13.39
C CYS A 27 0.19 0.87 14.92
N PRO A 28 -0.73 0.30 15.71
CA PRO A 28 -0.69 0.42 17.17
C PRO A 28 0.51 -0.31 17.76
N ASN A 29 0.88 -1.47 17.21
CA ASN A 29 2.04 -2.23 17.62
C ASN A 29 3.30 -1.73 16.89
N LYS A 30 4.20 -1.06 17.62
CA LYS A 30 5.47 -0.53 17.09
C LYS A 30 6.47 -1.61 16.68
N ASN A 31 6.28 -2.84 17.15
CA ASN A 31 7.11 -4.02 16.91
C ASN A 31 6.35 -5.11 16.15
N ALA A 32 5.23 -4.76 15.48
CA ALA A 32 4.45 -5.73 14.74
C ALA A 32 5.31 -6.47 13.72
N SER A 33 5.16 -7.80 13.76
CA SER A 33 5.72 -8.76 12.79
C SER A 33 5.12 -8.53 11.40
N HIS A 34 5.67 -9.25 10.41
CA HIS A 34 5.14 -9.22 9.05
C HIS A 34 3.65 -9.57 8.99
N THR A 35 3.25 -10.66 9.65
CA THR A 35 1.87 -11.13 9.67
C THR A 35 0.92 -10.09 10.30
N GLU A 36 1.28 -9.54 11.46
CA GLU A 36 0.48 -8.50 12.13
C GLU A 36 0.36 -7.24 11.29
N PHE A 37 1.44 -6.82 10.61
CA PHE A 37 1.41 -5.67 9.73
C PHE A 37 0.52 -5.89 8.50
N CYS A 38 0.60 -7.07 7.88
CA CYS A 38 -0.27 -7.45 6.77
C CYS A 38 -1.74 -7.44 7.18
N GLN A 39 -2.08 -8.08 8.30
CA GLN A 39 -3.44 -8.07 8.86
C GLN A 39 -3.92 -6.63 9.13
N PHE A 40 -3.07 -5.80 9.75
CA PHE A 40 -3.39 -4.40 9.98
C PHE A 40 -3.71 -3.63 8.69
N LEU A 41 -2.93 -3.82 7.62
CA LEU A 41 -3.20 -3.17 6.34
C LEU A 41 -4.48 -3.69 5.70
N GLU A 42 -4.70 -5.00 5.72
CA GLU A 42 -5.92 -5.61 5.20
C GLU A 42 -7.17 -5.17 5.97
N ASP A 43 -7.08 -4.93 7.27
CA ASP A 43 -8.21 -4.37 8.04
C ASP A 43 -8.48 -2.90 7.69
N LYS A 44 -7.44 -2.15 7.29
CA LYS A 44 -7.60 -0.76 6.83
C LYS A 44 -8.05 -0.65 5.39
N PHE A 45 -7.74 -1.66 4.57
CA PHE A 45 -8.06 -1.78 3.15
C PHE A 45 -8.53 -3.22 2.84
N PRO A 46 -9.80 -3.57 3.16
CA PRO A 46 -10.32 -4.94 3.06
C PRO A 46 -10.11 -5.61 1.71
N LYS A 47 -10.18 -4.83 0.63
CA LYS A 47 -9.97 -5.31 -0.74
C LYS A 47 -8.56 -5.88 -0.98
N LEU A 48 -7.55 -5.54 -0.17
CA LEU A 48 -6.21 -6.12 -0.29
C LEU A 48 -6.19 -7.65 -0.07
N LYS A 49 -7.14 -8.20 0.69
CA LYS A 49 -7.26 -9.64 0.93
C LYS A 49 -7.45 -10.43 -0.37
N ALA A 50 -8.08 -9.82 -1.38
CA ALA A 50 -8.28 -10.43 -2.70
C ALA A 50 -7.04 -10.34 -3.62
N GLY A 51 -6.00 -9.59 -3.23
CA GLY A 51 -4.83 -9.30 -4.07
C GLY A 51 -3.77 -10.41 -4.12
N GLY A 52 -3.90 -11.44 -3.29
CA GLY A 52 -2.92 -12.54 -3.20
C GLY A 52 -1.58 -12.09 -2.60
N GLY A 53 -1.64 -11.17 -1.63
CA GLY A 53 -0.50 -10.45 -1.09
C GLY A 53 -0.24 -9.13 -1.81
N PHE A 54 0.72 -8.36 -1.28
CA PHE A 54 1.03 -7.03 -1.78
C PHE A 54 2.52 -6.71 -1.64
N GLU A 55 2.97 -5.72 -2.40
CA GLU A 55 4.29 -5.12 -2.29
C GLU A 55 4.17 -3.63 -1.95
N LEU A 56 5.17 -3.13 -1.21
CA LEU A 56 5.25 -1.73 -0.82
C LEU A 56 6.19 -0.99 -1.77
N LEU A 57 5.81 0.22 -2.15
CA LEU A 57 6.55 1.04 -3.09
C LEU A 57 6.74 2.45 -2.56
N ARG A 58 7.83 3.08 -2.98
CA ARG A 58 8.12 4.50 -2.75
C ARG A 58 8.20 5.25 -4.08
N CYS A 59 8.00 6.56 -4.05
CA CYS A 59 8.26 7.42 -5.19
C CYS A 59 9.78 7.59 -5.38
N GLY A 60 10.31 7.16 -6.52
CA GLY A 60 11.76 7.09 -6.78
C GLY A 60 12.41 8.37 -7.30
N GLY A 61 11.68 9.48 -7.47
CA GLY A 61 12.27 10.72 -7.98
C GLY A 61 11.27 11.87 -8.16
N VAL A 62 11.81 13.00 -8.64
CA VAL A 62 11.05 14.21 -9.02
C VAL A 62 10.67 14.11 -10.50
N GLY A 63 9.50 14.63 -10.90
CA GLY A 63 9.03 14.59 -12.29
C GLY A 63 8.05 13.44 -12.56
N LEU A 64 8.45 12.42 -13.34
CA LEU A 64 7.59 11.29 -13.76
C LEU A 64 7.09 10.40 -12.60
N ARG A 65 7.60 10.62 -11.39
CA ARG A 65 7.24 9.93 -10.14
C ARG A 65 7.13 8.40 -10.32
N PRO A 66 8.24 7.72 -10.66
CA PRO A 66 8.24 6.27 -10.79
C PRO A 66 8.01 5.60 -9.44
N LEU A 67 7.31 4.47 -9.45
CA LEU A 67 7.14 3.61 -8.29
C LEU A 67 8.29 2.60 -8.23
N VAL A 68 9.02 2.64 -7.12
CA VAL A 68 10.13 1.73 -6.85
C VAL A 68 9.73 0.81 -5.71
N VAL A 69 9.84 -0.49 -5.94
CA VAL A 69 9.58 -1.52 -4.93
C VAL A 69 10.59 -1.39 -3.81
N VAL A 70 10.10 -1.37 -2.57
CA VAL A 70 10.95 -1.55 -1.39
C VAL A 70 10.92 -3.03 -1.06
N PRO A 71 12.04 -3.76 -1.17
CA PRO A 71 12.03 -5.20 -0.93
C PRO A 71 11.68 -5.50 0.53
N PRO A 72 11.11 -6.67 0.84
CA PRO A 72 10.97 -7.11 2.23
C PRO A 72 12.35 -7.39 2.85
N GLY A 73 12.47 -7.19 4.17
CA GLY A 73 13.62 -7.67 4.93
C GLY A 73 13.61 -9.19 5.11
N PRO A 74 14.62 -9.77 5.81
CA PRO A 74 14.71 -11.21 6.06
C PRO A 74 13.48 -11.81 6.76
N SER A 75 12.77 -11.00 7.57
CA SER A 75 11.54 -11.39 8.27
C SER A 75 10.29 -10.78 7.65
N GLY A 76 10.34 -10.33 6.40
CA GLY A 76 9.25 -9.64 5.73
C GLY A 76 9.13 -8.15 6.10
N TYR A 77 7.95 -7.58 5.90
CA TYR A 77 7.63 -6.20 6.28
C TYR A 77 7.18 -6.11 7.75
N CYS A 78 8.12 -5.99 8.68
CA CYS A 78 7.82 -5.66 10.07
C CYS A 78 7.87 -4.14 10.32
N VAL A 79 7.13 -3.64 11.32
CA VAL A 79 7.07 -2.19 11.60
C VAL A 79 8.44 -1.55 11.89
N PRO A 80 9.37 -2.20 12.61
CA PRO A 80 10.74 -1.68 12.76
C PRO A 80 11.46 -1.48 11.41
N TYR A 81 11.45 -2.50 10.53
CA TYR A 81 12.03 -2.42 9.19
C TYR A 81 11.41 -1.30 8.35
N LEU A 82 10.08 -1.15 8.43
CA LEU A 82 9.36 -0.13 7.68
C LEU A 82 9.70 1.29 8.15
N LYS A 83 9.90 1.51 9.45
CA LYS A 83 10.30 2.83 9.97
C LYS A 83 11.65 3.28 9.42
N GLU A 84 12.60 2.36 9.34
CA GLU A 84 13.93 2.61 8.78
C GLU A 84 13.87 2.92 7.28
N ASN A 85 12.96 2.26 6.54
CA ASN A 85 12.88 2.37 5.08
C ASN A 85 11.92 3.47 4.58
N PHE A 86 10.88 3.81 5.33
CA PHE A 86 9.80 4.69 4.88
C PHE A 86 9.66 5.99 5.67
N SER A 87 10.25 6.14 6.86
CA SER A 87 10.22 7.38 7.66
C SER A 87 8.94 8.22 7.50
N GLN A 88 9.01 9.41 6.87
CA GLN A 88 7.88 10.32 6.59
C GLN A 88 7.32 10.25 5.15
N ALA A 89 7.71 9.25 4.37
CA ALA A 89 7.32 9.13 2.97
C ALA A 89 5.91 8.57 2.81
N VAL A 90 5.27 8.91 1.67
CA VAL A 90 4.07 8.23 1.21
C VAL A 90 4.45 6.83 0.74
N VAL A 91 3.86 5.82 1.37
CA VAL A 91 3.95 4.43 0.93
C VAL A 91 2.81 4.16 -0.05
N TYR A 92 3.16 3.57 -1.18
CA TYR A 92 2.21 3.03 -2.14
C TYR A 92 2.12 1.52 -1.97
N VAL A 93 0.94 0.96 -2.19
CA VAL A 93 0.69 -0.48 -2.08
C VAL A 93 0.12 -0.95 -3.41
N ARG A 94 0.60 -2.09 -3.93
CA ARG A 94 -0.03 -2.75 -5.08
C ARG A 94 -0.14 -4.26 -4.83
N PRO A 95 -1.21 -4.92 -5.31
CA PRO A 95 -1.38 -6.35 -5.15
C PRO A 95 -0.36 -7.12 -6.01
N LEU A 96 0.00 -8.34 -5.57
CA LEU A 96 1.00 -9.16 -6.24
C LEU A 96 0.43 -10.03 -7.36
N GLN A 97 -0.72 -10.66 -7.12
CA GLN A 97 -1.26 -11.70 -8.00
C GLN A 97 -2.43 -11.21 -8.84
N VAL A 98 -3.37 -10.46 -8.24
CA VAL A 98 -4.64 -10.07 -8.87
C VAL A 98 -4.88 -8.57 -8.73
N ASN A 99 -5.38 -7.93 -9.79
CA ASN A 99 -5.82 -6.54 -9.71
C ASN A 99 -7.04 -6.42 -8.81
N LEU A 100 -7.03 -5.46 -7.90
CA LEU A 100 -8.18 -5.21 -7.03
C LEU A 100 -9.33 -4.58 -7.79
N ASP A 101 -10.54 -4.87 -7.34
CA ASP A 101 -11.72 -4.18 -7.82
C ASP A 101 -11.74 -2.70 -7.39
N ILE A 102 -11.81 -1.82 -8.38
CA ILE A 102 -11.85 -0.36 -8.20
C ILE A 102 -13.26 0.21 -8.36
N ASN A 103 -14.29 -0.64 -8.33
CA ASN A 103 -15.67 -0.20 -8.21
C ASN A 103 -15.87 0.59 -6.90
N GLU A 104 -16.74 1.61 -6.97
CA GLU A 104 -17.09 2.44 -5.81
C GLU A 104 -17.64 1.55 -4.69
N GLU A 105 -17.19 1.76 -3.46
CA GLU A 105 -17.81 1.06 -2.34
C GLU A 105 -19.24 1.56 -2.17
N PRO A 106 -20.23 0.66 -1.99
CA PRO A 106 -21.58 1.09 -1.68
C PRO A 106 -21.53 1.93 -0.41
N PHE A 107 -22.20 3.08 -0.42
CA PHE A 107 -22.35 3.92 0.76
C PHE A 107 -22.91 3.05 1.90
N MET A 108 -22.14 2.92 2.99
CA MET A 108 -22.68 2.51 4.29
C MET A 108 -23.44 3.69 4.91
#